data_AF-A0A6G7MC89-F1
#
_entry.id   AF-A0A6G7MC89-F1
#
_cell.length_a   1.000
_cell.length_b   1.000
_cell.length_c   1.000
_cell.angle_alpha   90.00
_cell.angle_beta   90.00
_cell.angle_gamma   90.00
#
_symmetry.space_group_name_H-M   'P 1'
#
loop_
_entity.id
_entity.type
_entity.pdbx_description
1 polymer ?
#
loop_
_entity_poly.entity_id
_entity_poly.type
_entity_poly.pdbx_seq_one_letter_code
_entity_poly.pdbx_strand_id
1 'polypeptide(L)'
;EDDIRVDTADAQSLKVTIRLDAAGREYQYAVDRLYAPLSTAAPPVVNVRAMKVEVSLQKACEAQWPALESPGGTSDGSVPEERQRQQQQQSSQPITGLPKSAKELKYPNSRGK
;
A
#
# COMPACT_ATOMS: atom_id res chain seq x y z
N GLU A 1 20.20 -5.27 14.60
CA GLU A 1 18.81 -4.98 14.19
C GLU A 1 18.26 -3.72 14.86
N ASP A 2 18.92 -3.24 15.93
CA ASP A 2 18.48 -2.16 16.81
C ASP A 2 18.31 -0.78 16.15
N ASP A 3 18.92 -0.56 14.98
CA ASP A 3 18.76 0.67 14.19
C ASP A 3 17.48 0.68 13.35
N ILE A 4 16.74 -0.43 13.29
CA ILE A 4 15.55 -0.57 12.47
C ILE A 4 14.33 -0.73 13.37
N ARG A 5 13.31 0.08 13.12
CA ARG A 5 12.03 0.02 13.81
C ARG A 5 10.94 -0.25 12.79
N VAL A 6 10.13 -1.27 13.04
CA VAL A 6 8.97 -1.60 12.23
C VAL A 6 7.73 -1.46 13.09
N ASP A 7 6.80 -0.65 12.62
CA ASP A 7 5.53 -0.33 13.28
C ASP A 7 4.38 -0.77 12.37
N THR A 8 3.41 -1.45 12.97
CA THR A 8 2.21 -2.03 12.32
C THR A 8 0.97 -1.80 13.19
N ALA A 9 0.89 -0.61 13.83
CA ALA A 9 -0.03 -0.27 14.91
C ALA A 9 -1.52 -0.63 14.70
N ASP A 10 -2.03 -0.53 13.47
CA ASP A 10 -3.45 -0.66 13.11
C ASP A 10 -3.74 -1.88 12.21
N ALA A 11 -2.78 -2.82 12.11
CA ALA A 11 -2.81 -3.99 11.23
C ALA A 11 -3.01 -3.68 9.73
N GLN A 12 -3.18 -2.42 9.31
CA GLN A 12 -3.34 -2.04 7.92
C GLN A 12 -2.37 -0.92 7.49
N SER A 13 -1.55 -0.39 8.39
CA SER A 13 -0.40 0.44 8.07
C SER A 13 0.92 -0.29 8.32
N LEU A 14 1.96 0.19 7.67
CA LEU A 14 3.34 -0.23 7.86
C LEU A 14 4.22 1.01 7.90
N LYS A 15 5.04 1.15 8.92
CA LYS A 15 6.09 2.18 8.98
C LYS A 15 7.41 1.53 9.36
N VAL A 16 8.41 1.74 8.51
CA VAL A 16 9.77 1.27 8.69
C VAL A 16 10.68 2.48 8.86
N THR A 17 11.36 2.57 9.99
CA THR A 17 12.34 3.62 10.28
C THR A 17 13.71 2.98 10.41
N ILE A 18 14.70 3.52 9.71
CA ILE A 18 16.09 3.07 9.73
C ILE A 18 16.95 4.23 10.20
N ARG A 19 17.58 4.10 11.36
CA ARG A 19 18.58 5.07 11.85
C ARG A 19 19.87 4.89 11.07
N LEU A 20 20.34 5.97 10.44
CA LEU A 20 21.52 5.97 9.59
C LEU A 20 22.79 6.30 10.38
N ASP A 21 22.69 7.09 11.43
CA ASP A 21 23.83 7.45 12.28
C ASP A 21 23.42 7.89 13.70
N ALA A 22 24.45 8.11 14.53
CA ALA A 22 24.30 8.64 15.89
C ALA A 22 23.91 10.12 15.94
N ALA A 23 23.96 10.85 14.82
CA ALA A 23 23.49 12.22 14.73
C ALA A 23 21.96 12.32 14.62
N GLY A 24 21.28 11.16 14.52
CA GLY A 24 19.82 11.07 14.50
C GLY A 24 19.23 11.18 13.10
N ARG A 25 20.02 11.02 12.04
CA ARG A 25 19.46 10.94 10.69
C ARG A 25 18.74 9.61 10.51
N GLU A 26 17.50 9.67 10.04
CA GLU A 26 16.65 8.51 9.82
C GLU A 26 16.13 8.46 8.40
N TYR A 27 16.05 7.26 7.84
CA TYR A 27 15.27 6.98 6.64
C TYR A 27 13.93 6.40 7.06
N GLN A 28 12.85 6.96 6.55
CA GLN A 28 11.50 6.48 6.84
C GLN A 28 10.80 6.04 5.56
N TYR A 29 10.19 4.87 5.62
CA TYR A 29 9.26 4.37 4.63
C TYR A 29 7.94 4.07 5.32
N ALA A 30 6.84 4.61 4.81
CA ALA A 30 5.52 4.41 5.38
C ALA A 30 4.52 4.07 4.29
N VAL A 31 3.60 3.17 4.64
CA VAL A 31 2.41 2.82 3.89
C VAL A 31 1.24 3.00 4.84
N ASP A 32 0.45 4.04 4.61
CA ASP A 32 -0.68 4.37 5.49
C ASP A 32 -1.81 3.34 5.36
N ARG A 33 -1.98 2.79 4.16
CA ARG A 33 -3.06 1.84 3.86
C ARG A 33 -2.59 0.72 2.96
N LEU A 34 -2.21 -0.39 3.59
CA LEU A 34 -1.98 -1.66 2.93
C LEU A 34 -3.26 -2.14 2.22
N TYR A 35 -3.05 -2.92 1.17
CA TYR A 35 -4.13 -3.42 0.33
C TYR A 35 -5.19 -4.21 1.12
N ALA A 36 -4.75 -5.00 2.10
CA ALA A 36 -5.61 -5.67 3.07
C ALA A 36 -4.92 -5.76 4.44
N PRO A 37 -5.60 -6.18 5.51
CA PRO A 37 -4.99 -6.29 6.84
C PRO A 37 -3.90 -7.36 6.96
N LEU A 38 -2.94 -7.09 7.83
CA LEU A 38 -1.94 -8.01 8.35
C LEU A 38 -2.50 -8.83 9.51
N SER A 39 -1.92 -10.00 9.72
CA SER A 39 -2.22 -10.83 10.88
C SER A 39 -1.61 -10.20 12.14
N THR A 40 -2.37 -10.20 13.23
CA THR A 40 -1.89 -9.80 14.56
C THR A 40 -1.32 -10.98 15.35
N ALA A 41 -1.36 -12.20 14.79
CA ALA A 41 -0.91 -13.41 15.47
C ALA A 41 0.61 -13.53 15.58
N ALA A 42 1.36 -12.89 14.68
CA ALA A 42 2.81 -12.93 14.66
C ALA A 42 3.40 -11.53 14.43
N PRO A 43 4.48 -11.16 15.14
CA PRO A 43 5.14 -9.89 14.91
C PRO A 43 5.89 -9.87 13.56
N PRO A 44 6.17 -8.69 13.00
CA PRO A 44 7.04 -8.55 11.84
C PRO A 44 8.42 -9.17 12.10
N VAL A 45 8.94 -9.90 11.11
CA VAL A 45 10.31 -10.43 11.16
C VAL A 45 11.21 -9.54 10.31
N VAL A 46 12.25 -8.99 10.92
CA VAL A 46 13.23 -8.14 10.25
C VAL A 46 14.48 -8.97 9.96
N ASN A 47 15.02 -8.84 8.75
CA ASN A 47 16.31 -9.42 8.40
C ASN A 47 17.16 -8.37 7.70
N VAL A 48 18.38 -8.18 8.19
CA VAL A 48 19.28 -7.13 7.74
C VAL A 48 20.43 -7.76 6.97
N ARG A 49 20.59 -7.34 5.71
CA ARG A 49 21.73 -7.64 4.87
C ARG A 49 22.46 -6.33 4.56
N ALA A 50 23.71 -6.42 4.09
CA ALA A 50 24.61 -5.29 3.93
C ALA A 50 23.96 -4.01 3.36
N MET A 51 23.18 -4.13 2.27
CA MET A 51 22.50 -2.99 1.63
C MET A 51 20.99 -3.22 1.48
N LYS A 52 20.40 -4.06 2.33
CA LYS A 52 19.00 -4.43 2.19
C LYS A 52 18.38 -4.74 3.54
N VAL A 53 17.23 -4.13 3.81
CA VAL A 53 16.35 -4.52 4.90
C VAL A 53 15.19 -5.32 4.32
N GLU A 54 15.01 -6.53 4.83
CA GLU A 54 13.90 -7.41 4.50
C GLU A 54 12.92 -7.41 5.68
N VAL A 55 11.68 -7.01 5.44
CA VAL A 55 10.62 -7.07 6.45
C VAL A 55 9.59 -8.09 5.99
N SER A 56 9.47 -9.18 6.74
CA SER A 56 8.48 -10.24 6.49
C SER A 56 7.26 -10.01 7.36
N LEU A 57 6.10 -9.92 6.72
CA LEU A 57 4.81 -9.68 7.35
C LEU A 57 3.86 -10.84 7.03
N GLN A 58 3.00 -11.21 7.97
CA GLN A 58 1.97 -12.20 7.74
C GLN A 58 0.66 -11.50 7.37
N LYS A 59 0.01 -11.96 6.29
CA LYS A 59 -1.32 -11.46 5.90
C LYS A 59 -2.39 -12.02 6.83
N ALA A 60 -3.46 -11.26 7.07
CA ALA A 60 -4.60 -11.74 7.86
C ALA A 60 -5.37 -12.87 7.15
N CYS A 61 -5.38 -12.87 5.81
CA CYS A 61 -6.04 -13.89 5.00
C CYS A 61 -5.17 -14.29 3.80
N GLU A 62 -5.40 -15.51 3.31
CA GLU A 62 -4.77 -16.04 2.10
C GLU A 62 -5.39 -15.41 0.86
N ALA A 63 -4.98 -14.17 0.58
CA ALA A 63 -5.40 -13.43 -0.61
C ALA A 63 -4.20 -12.87 -1.37
N GLN A 64 -4.29 -12.89 -2.69
CA GLN A 64 -3.33 -12.20 -3.55
C GLN A 64 -3.55 -10.69 -3.45
N TRP A 65 -2.46 -9.96 -3.26
CA TRP A 65 -2.47 -8.50 -3.26
C TRP A 65 -1.96 -8.04 -4.62
N PRO A 66 -2.75 -7.28 -5.40
CA PRO A 66 -2.31 -6.74 -6.69
C PRO A 66 -1.28 -5.63 -6.52
N ALA A 67 -1.26 -4.98 -5.36
CA ALA A 67 -0.29 -3.96 -4.95
C ALA A 67 -0.06 -4.03 -3.43
N LEU A 68 0.99 -3.36 -2.94
CA LEU A 68 1.21 -3.23 -1.50
C LEU A 68 0.18 -2.27 -0.88
N GLU A 69 -0.08 -1.15 -1.55
CA GLU A 69 -0.98 -0.09 -1.11
C GLU A 69 -2.39 -0.29 -1.68
N SER A 70 -3.39 0.15 -0.92
CA SER A 70 -4.78 0.18 -1.36
C SER A 70 -5.00 1.30 -2.38
N PRO A 71 -5.72 1.07 -3.50
CA PRO A 71 -6.10 2.14 -4.42
C PRO A 71 -7.05 3.11 -3.70
N GLY A 72 -6.53 4.26 -3.29
CA GLY A 72 -7.21 5.23 -2.43
C GLY A 72 -6.44 5.60 -1.16
N GLY A 73 -5.29 4.98 -0.90
CA GLY A 73 -4.31 5.48 0.06
C GLY A 73 -3.64 6.73 -0.51
N THR A 74 -4.02 7.90 -0.03
CA THR A 74 -3.28 9.14 -0.28
C THR A 74 -1.99 9.09 0.51
N SER A 75 -0.91 8.61 -0.10
CA SER A 75 0.45 8.92 0.35
C SER A 75 0.72 10.40 0.04
N ASP A 76 0.09 11.29 0.81
CA ASP A 76 0.25 12.75 0.69
C ASP A 76 1.49 13.18 1.48
N GLY A 77 2.63 13.15 0.79
CA GLY A 77 3.83 13.83 1.22
C GLY A 77 3.99 15.17 0.47
N SER A 78 3.46 16.26 1.05
CA SER A 78 3.97 17.66 1.06
C SER A 78 3.10 18.79 0.44
N VAL A 79 2.42 19.55 1.33
CA VAL A 79 2.12 21.04 1.37
C VAL A 79 1.13 21.70 0.37
N PRO A 80 0.51 22.86 0.71
CA PRO A 80 -0.51 23.17 1.73
C PRO A 80 -1.91 23.48 1.13
N GLU A 81 -2.88 23.42 2.03
CA GLU A 81 -4.26 23.90 1.99
C GLU A 81 -4.44 25.30 1.34
N GLU A 82 -4.65 25.38 0.03
CA GLU A 82 -5.57 26.35 -0.60
C GLU A 82 -5.70 26.10 -2.11
N ARG A 83 -6.76 25.39 -2.53
CA ARG A 83 -7.59 25.80 -3.66
C ARG A 83 -8.82 24.90 -3.82
N GLN A 84 -9.95 25.58 -3.74
CA GLN A 84 -11.19 25.30 -4.46
C GLN A 84 -12.12 24.25 -3.83
N ARG A 85 -12.72 24.71 -2.73
CA ARG A 85 -14.18 24.73 -2.61
C ARG A 85 -14.81 25.23 -3.92
N GLN A 86 -15.27 24.30 -4.76
CA GLN A 86 -16.27 24.41 -5.85
C GLN A 86 -15.96 23.21 -6.76
N GLN A 87 -16.59 22.05 -6.60
CA GLN A 87 -17.93 21.81 -7.14
C GLN A 87 -18.66 20.76 -6.31
N GLN A 88 -19.81 21.17 -5.79
CA GLN A 88 -20.85 20.28 -5.29
C GLN A 88 -21.60 19.66 -6.47
N GLN A 89 -22.08 18.43 -6.22
CA GLN A 89 -23.12 17.68 -6.94
C GLN A 89 -22.72 16.97 -8.23
N GLN A 90 -22.50 15.64 -8.14
CA GLN A 90 -23.23 14.70 -8.99
C GLN A 90 -23.21 13.26 -8.44
N SER A 91 -24.41 12.81 -8.06
CA SER A 91 -24.98 11.46 -8.09
C SER A 91 -24.05 10.23 -8.08
N SER A 92 -24.30 9.40 -7.08
CA SER A 92 -24.05 7.96 -7.01
C SER A 92 -24.32 7.25 -8.34
N GLN A 93 -23.28 6.69 -8.94
CA GLN A 93 -23.38 5.71 -10.03
C GLN A 93 -22.72 4.41 -9.55
N PRO A 94 -23.40 3.26 -9.58
CA PRO A 94 -22.77 1.98 -9.33
C PRO A 94 -21.76 1.69 -10.44
N ILE A 95 -20.56 1.26 -10.06
CA ILE A 95 -19.51 0.75 -10.96
C ILE A 95 -19.94 -0.61 -11.54
N THR A 96 -20.95 -0.59 -12.42
CA THR A 96 -21.23 -1.67 -13.36
C THR A 96 -20.27 -1.53 -14.52
N GLY A 97 -19.16 -2.27 -14.50
CA GLY A 97 -18.22 -2.20 -15.62
C GLY A 97 -17.02 -3.14 -15.62
N LEU A 98 -16.73 -3.87 -14.54
CA LEU A 98 -15.67 -4.89 -14.59
C LEU A 98 -16.26 -6.27 -14.91
N PRO A 99 -15.80 -6.93 -15.99
CA PRO A 99 -16.27 -8.27 -16.34
C PRO A 99 -15.94 -9.26 -15.23
N LYS A 100 -16.90 -10.10 -14.86
CA LYS A 100 -16.76 -11.09 -13.77
C LYS A 100 -16.00 -12.34 -14.22
N SER A 101 -15.71 -12.46 -15.51
CA SER A 101 -14.95 -13.60 -16.04
C SER A 101 -14.24 -13.23 -17.35
N ALA A 102 -13.12 -13.90 -17.63
CA ALA A 102 -12.29 -13.71 -18.83
C ALA A 102 -13.06 -13.89 -20.17
N LYS A 103 -14.22 -14.57 -20.16
CA LYS A 103 -15.10 -14.73 -21.33
C LYS A 103 -15.80 -13.44 -21.77
N GLU A 104 -15.81 -12.39 -20.94
CA GLU A 104 -16.51 -11.12 -21.22
C GLU A 104 -15.58 -10.03 -21.78
N LEU A 105 -14.28 -10.32 -21.94
CA LEU A 105 -13.37 -9.41 -22.63
C LEU A 105 -13.64 -9.45 -24.15
N LYS A 106 -14.31 -8.42 -24.63
CA LYS A 106 -14.51 -8.16 -26.05
C LYS A 106 -13.21 -7.61 -26.64
N TYR A 107 -12.32 -8.49 -27.09
CA TYR A 107 -11.09 -8.07 -27.77
C TYR A 107 -11.44 -7.60 -29.20
N PRO A 108 -11.18 -6.34 -29.56
CA PRO A 108 -11.36 -5.90 -30.93
C PRO A 108 -10.25 -6.48 -31.79
N ASN A 109 -10.63 -7.31 -32.75
CA ASN A 109 -9.84 -7.92 -33.83
C ASN A 109 -8.81 -9.00 -33.48
N SER A 110 -9.24 -10.26 -33.60
CA SER A 110 -8.36 -11.38 -34.00
C SER A 110 -8.83 -11.98 -35.34
N ARG A 111 -8.92 -11.11 -36.36
CA ARG A 111 -8.96 -11.54 -37.77
C ARG A 111 -7.85 -10.81 -38.53
N GLY A 112 -6.61 -11.16 -38.20
CA GLY A 112 -5.50 -11.07 -39.15
C GLY A 112 -5.60 -12.25 -40.12
N LYS A 113 -5.40 -11.95 -41.41
CA LYS A 113 -5.52 -12.80 -42.60
C LYS A 113 -5.24 -14.30 -42.43
#